data_AF-A0A8S9RPT3-F1
#
_entry.id   AF-A0A8S9RPT3-F1
#
_cell.length_a   1.000
_cell.length_b   1.000
_cell.length_c   1.000
_cell.angle_alpha   90.00
_cell.angle_beta   90.00
_cell.angle_gamma   90.00
#
_symmetry.space_group_name_H-M   'P 1'
#
loop_
_entity.id
_entity.type
_entity.pdbx_description
1 polymer ?
#
loop_
_entity_poly.entity_id
_entity_poly.type
_entity_poly.pdbx_seq_one_letter_code
_entity_poly.pdbx_strand_id
1 'polypeptide(L)'
;MKCALLLRSHLSLLLVLILVSADLTASTSSCPSHCGNISIPYPFGIGKGCYLNEWFAIQCNNFTSGELVPYLLKINKEVVKILLPDPEYSGERSIYGSLGIKTNITSMGCSNNSDQLKFGDPLNFTGTTRPP
;
A
#
# COMPACT_ATOMS: atom_id res chain seq x y z
N MET A 1 -59.65 4.16 12.43
CA MET A 1 -59.03 4.23 11.08
C MET A 1 -57.77 5.11 11.04
N LYS A 2 -57.77 6.31 11.64
CA LYS A 2 -56.62 7.24 11.65
C LYS A 2 -55.38 6.71 12.40
N CYS A 3 -55.56 6.03 13.54
CA CYS A 3 -54.44 5.44 14.29
C CYS A 3 -53.70 4.33 13.52
N ALA A 4 -54.42 3.54 12.71
CA ALA A 4 -53.81 2.49 11.89
C ALA A 4 -52.95 3.07 10.75
N LEU A 5 -53.31 4.25 10.23
CA LEU A 5 -52.53 4.97 9.21
C LEU A 5 -51.27 5.59 9.82
N LEU A 6 -51.37 6.16 11.04
CA LEU A 6 -50.21 6.67 11.77
C LEU A 6 -49.22 5.54 12.11
N LEU A 7 -49.70 4.40 12.61
CA LEU A 7 -48.88 3.22 12.90
C LEU A 7 -48.15 2.69 11.66
N ARG A 8 -48.82 2.65 10.50
CA ARG A 8 -48.20 2.24 9.23
C ARG A 8 -47.14 3.23 8.75
N SER A 9 -47.40 4.53 8.88
CA SER A 9 -46.44 5.59 8.52
C SER A 9 -45.20 5.52 9.40
N HIS A 10 -45.35 5.35 10.72
CA HIS A 10 -44.21 5.17 11.63
C HIS A 10 -43.42 3.90 11.33
N LEU A 11 -44.08 2.77 11.05
CA LEU A 11 -43.42 1.51 10.70
C LEU A 11 -42.64 1.62 9.39
N SER A 12 -43.19 2.30 8.38
CA SER A 12 -42.51 2.57 7.11
C SER A 12 -41.30 3.48 7.29
N LEU A 13 -41.41 4.52 8.13
CA LEU A 13 -40.30 5.44 8.40
C LEU A 13 -39.16 4.72 9.16
N LEU A 14 -39.50 3.88 10.14
CA LEU A 14 -38.55 3.01 10.83
C LEU A 14 -37.84 2.06 9.86
N LEU A 15 -38.55 1.44 8.92
CA LEU A 15 -37.96 0.55 7.93
C LEU A 15 -36.95 1.28 7.01
N VAL A 16 -37.28 2.50 6.58
CA VAL A 16 -36.38 3.33 5.76
C VAL A 16 -35.11 3.73 6.54
N LEU A 17 -35.24 4.07 7.82
CA LEU A 17 -34.09 4.40 8.68
C LEU A 17 -33.15 3.20 8.88
N ILE A 18 -33.69 1.98 9.00
CA ILE A 18 -32.89 0.76 9.13
C ILE A 18 -32.12 0.46 7.82
N LEU A 19 -32.74 0.65 6.66
CA LEU A 19 -32.09 0.43 5.36
C LEU A 19 -30.93 1.41 5.09
N VAL A 20 -31.03 2.66 5.55
CA VAL A 20 -29.97 3.68 5.42
C VAL A 20 -28.74 3.37 6.29
N SER A 21 -28.89 2.58 7.36
CA SER A 21 -27.81 2.28 8.30
C SER A 21 -26.89 1.13 7.83
N ALA A 22 -27.23 0.45 6.73
CA ALA A 22 -26.56 -0.77 6.29
C ALA A 22 -25.17 -0.57 5.63
N ASP A 23 -24.70 0.67 5.48
CA ASP A 23 -23.40 0.98 4.86
C ASP A 23 -22.29 1.39 5.85
N LEU A 24 -22.48 1.17 7.15
CA LEU A 24 -21.44 1.41 8.17
C LEU A 24 -20.79 0.13 8.68
N THR A 25 -20.48 -0.81 7.78
CA THR A 25 -19.25 -1.59 7.95
C THR A 25 -18.11 -0.79 7.33
N ALA A 26 -17.83 0.38 7.91
CA ALA A 26 -16.47 0.89 7.87
C ALA A 26 -15.66 -0.16 8.61
N SER A 27 -15.15 -1.15 7.86
CA SER A 27 -14.15 -2.07 8.33
C SER A 27 -13.17 -1.25 9.13
N THR A 28 -13.09 -1.49 10.43
CA THR A 28 -11.91 -1.14 11.21
C THR A 28 -10.78 -1.99 10.64
N SER A 29 -10.37 -1.71 9.41
CA SER A 29 -9.38 -2.48 8.70
C SER A 29 -8.07 -2.10 9.36
N SER A 30 -7.71 -2.86 10.39
CA SER A 30 -6.34 -2.91 10.85
C SER A 30 -5.49 -3.08 9.60
N CYS A 31 -4.65 -2.09 9.31
CA CYS A 31 -3.78 -2.12 8.15
C CYS A 31 -2.97 -3.42 8.19
N PRO A 32 -2.96 -4.23 7.11
CA PRO A 32 -2.15 -5.42 7.08
C PRO A 32 -0.68 -5.06 7.31
N SER A 33 -0.11 -5.59 8.39
CA SER A 33 1.26 -5.30 8.81
C SER A 33 2.29 -6.23 8.17
N HIS A 34 1.84 -7.24 7.43
CA HIS A 34 2.71 -8.21 6.77
C HIS A 34 2.18 -8.59 5.37
N CYS A 35 3.12 -8.93 4.48
CA CYS A 35 2.86 -9.62 3.22
C CYS A 35 3.87 -10.74 3.08
N GLY A 36 3.41 -11.99 3.18
CA GLY A 36 4.29 -13.14 3.32
C GLY A 36 5.18 -12.98 4.56
N ASN A 37 6.50 -13.11 4.39
CA ASN A 37 7.47 -13.00 5.47
C ASN A 37 8.01 -11.57 5.66
N ILE A 38 7.46 -10.57 4.96
CA ILE A 38 7.93 -9.19 5.01
C ILE A 38 7.01 -8.37 5.90
N SER A 39 7.58 -7.71 6.92
CA SER A 39 6.87 -6.71 7.72
C SER A 39 6.75 -5.40 6.93
N ILE A 40 5.56 -4.80 6.97
CA ILE A 40 5.19 -3.58 6.26
C ILE A 40 4.85 -2.50 7.30
N PRO A 41 5.86 -1.79 7.82
CA PRO A 41 5.62 -0.70 8.77
C PRO A 41 5.29 0.60 8.03
N TYR A 42 4.53 1.47 8.69
CA TYR A 42 4.36 2.85 8.26
C TYR A 42 5.73 3.52 8.08
N PRO A 43 6.00 4.30 7.00
CA PRO A 43 5.05 4.91 6.06
C PRO A 43 4.52 3.99 4.94
N PHE A 44 5.00 2.75 4.84
CA PHE A 44 4.51 1.76 3.87
C PHE A 44 3.22 1.11 4.34
N GLY A 45 2.38 0.67 3.41
CA GLY A 45 1.13 0.03 3.78
C GLY A 45 0.36 -0.62 2.65
N ILE A 46 -0.51 -1.55 3.02
CA ILE A 46 -1.37 -2.32 2.12
C ILE A 46 -2.79 -1.80 2.24
N GLY A 47 -3.38 -1.41 1.12
CA GLY A 47 -4.74 -0.87 1.09
C GLY A 47 -4.83 0.63 1.36
N LYS A 48 -5.96 1.21 0.98
CA LYS A 48 -6.20 2.66 1.07
C LYS A 48 -6.21 3.12 2.53
N GLY A 49 -5.47 4.20 2.81
CA GLY A 49 -5.36 4.78 4.16
C GLY A 49 -4.29 4.16 5.06
N CYS A 50 -3.54 3.17 4.56
CA CYS A 50 -2.50 2.48 5.34
C CYS A 50 -1.07 2.95 5.04
N TYR A 51 -0.89 3.81 4.04
CA TYR A 51 0.40 4.32 3.61
C TYR A 51 0.41 5.85 3.61
N LEU A 52 1.59 6.46 3.75
CA LEU A 52 1.75 7.92 3.79
C LEU A 52 1.27 8.60 2.49
N ASN A 53 1.66 8.05 1.33
CA ASN A 53 1.21 8.48 0.00
C ASN A 53 1.45 7.36 -1.01
N GLU A 54 1.07 7.56 -2.28
CA GLU A 54 1.15 6.54 -3.33
C GLU A 54 2.55 5.93 -3.56
N TRP A 55 3.62 6.66 -3.22
CA TRP A 55 4.99 6.14 -3.31
C TRP A 55 5.30 5.05 -2.28
N PHE A 56 4.50 4.99 -1.21
CA PHE A 56 4.62 4.03 -0.12
C PHE A 56 3.56 2.92 -0.17
N ALA A 57 2.72 2.92 -1.21
CA ALA A 57 1.71 1.90 -1.40
C ALA A 57 2.36 0.54 -1.75
N ILE A 58 2.00 -0.49 -0.97
CA ILE A 58 2.41 -1.87 -1.18
C ILE A 58 1.22 -2.67 -1.71
N GLN A 59 1.43 -3.35 -2.83
CA GLN A 59 0.53 -4.37 -3.35
C GLN A 59 1.03 -5.73 -2.87
N CYS A 60 0.20 -6.49 -2.17
CA CYS A 60 0.51 -7.87 -1.81
C CYS A 60 -0.10 -8.80 -2.87
N ASN A 61 0.73 -9.41 -3.71
CA ASN A 61 0.29 -10.33 -4.75
C ASN A 61 0.32 -11.76 -4.25
N ASN A 62 -0.71 -12.53 -4.59
CA ASN A 62 -0.80 -13.96 -4.29
C ASN A 62 -0.51 -14.76 -5.56
N PHE A 63 0.51 -15.62 -5.53
CA PHE A 63 0.86 -16.51 -6.62
C PHE A 63 0.15 -17.86 -6.49
N THR A 64 0.05 -18.61 -7.59
CA THR A 64 -0.59 -19.95 -7.60
C THR A 64 0.06 -20.94 -6.63
N SER A 65 1.30 -20.70 -6.21
CA SER A 65 2.01 -21.45 -5.16
C SER A 65 1.51 -21.16 -3.73
N GLY A 66 0.62 -20.18 -3.55
CA GLY A 66 0.22 -19.66 -2.24
C GLY A 66 1.20 -18.66 -1.62
N GLU A 67 2.26 -18.29 -2.36
CA GLU A 67 3.24 -17.32 -1.91
C GLU A 67 2.70 -15.89 -2.03
N LEU A 68 2.78 -15.15 -0.92
CA LEU A 68 2.44 -13.73 -0.85
C LEU A 68 3.71 -12.89 -1.01
N VAL A 69 3.72 -12.04 -2.03
CA VAL A 69 4.89 -11.23 -2.39
C VAL A 69 4.52 -9.75 -2.44
N PRO A 70 5.22 -8.89 -1.68
CA PRO A 70 4.97 -7.46 -1.68
C PRO A 70 5.64 -6.78 -2.88
N TYR A 71 4.91 -5.86 -3.51
CA TYR A 71 5.38 -5.01 -4.59
C TYR A 71 5.19 -3.53 -4.23
N LEU A 72 6.22 -2.73 -4.43
CA LEU A 72 6.11 -1.28 -4.39
C LEU A 72 5.33 -0.84 -5.63
N LEU A 73 4.11 -0.37 -5.42
CA LEU A 73 3.13 -0.17 -6.50
C LEU A 73 3.65 0.82 -7.55
N LYS A 74 4.28 1.91 -7.12
CA LYS A 74 4.64 3.03 -8.01
C LYS A 74 5.70 2.68 -9.06
N ILE A 75 6.60 1.77 -8.74
CA ILE A 75 7.67 1.31 -9.65
C ILE A 75 7.53 -0.16 -10.05
N ASN A 76 6.48 -0.83 -9.57
CA ASN A 76 6.19 -2.24 -9.80
C ASN A 76 7.39 -3.17 -9.52
N LYS A 77 8.03 -3.01 -8.35
CA LYS A 77 9.17 -3.84 -7.93
C LYS A 77 8.89 -4.60 -6.65
N GLU A 78 9.33 -5.84 -6.60
CA GLU A 78 9.24 -6.70 -5.42
C GLU A 78 10.08 -6.11 -4.28
N VAL A 79 9.47 -6.02 -3.09
CA VAL A 79 10.12 -5.55 -1.86
C VAL A 79 10.69 -6.76 -1.12
N VAL A 80 11.98 -6.72 -0.81
CA VAL A 80 12.66 -7.82 -0.13
C VAL A 80 12.98 -7.50 1.33
N LYS A 81 13.06 -6.21 1.69
CA LYS A 81 13.32 -5.78 3.07
C LYS A 81 12.91 -4.32 3.28
N ILE A 82 12.33 -4.04 4.45
CA ILE A 82 12.11 -2.68 4.96
C ILE A 82 12.87 -2.57 6.28
N LEU A 83 13.74 -1.56 6.39
CA LEU A 83 14.47 -1.24 7.61
C LEU A 83 14.13 0.20 8.00
N LEU A 84 13.59 0.38 9.19
CA LEU A 84 13.41 1.70 9.79
C LEU A 84 14.59 2.02 10.71
N PRO A 85 14.94 3.30 10.88
CA PRO A 85 15.94 3.71 11.86
C PRO A 85 15.45 3.37 13.27
N ASP A 86 16.34 2.81 14.09
CA ASP A 86 16.06 2.50 15.48
C ASP A 86 16.35 3.74 16.35
N PRO A 87 15.36 4.31 17.06
CA PRO A 87 15.56 5.47 17.91
C PRO A 87 16.38 5.17 19.18
N GLU A 88 16.54 3.91 19.57
CA GLU A 88 17.11 3.51 20.86
C GLU A 88 18.60 3.16 20.80
N TYR A 89 19.17 3.03 19.60
CA TYR A 89 20.57 2.65 19.39
C TYR A 89 21.36 3.78 18.70
N SER A 90 21.68 4.83 19.45
CA SER A 90 22.53 5.95 18.99
C SER A 90 24.01 5.58 18.93
N GLY A 91 24.32 4.38 18.43
CA GLY A 91 25.65 3.93 18.02
C GLY A 91 25.83 4.15 16.52
N GLU A 92 25.87 5.41 16.10
CA GLU A 92 26.50 5.90 14.87
C GLU A 92 26.13 5.27 13.49
N ARG A 93 25.08 4.43 13.32
CA ARG A 93 24.90 3.78 12.00
C ARG A 93 23.51 3.52 11.41
N SER A 94 22.46 4.28 11.74
CA SER A 94 21.38 4.48 10.76
C SER A 94 20.44 5.62 11.14
N ILE A 95 20.78 6.84 10.70
CA ILE A 95 19.82 7.97 10.70
C ILE A 95 18.80 7.85 9.55
N TYR A 96 18.95 6.85 8.68
CA TYR A 96 18.11 6.62 7.51
C TYR A 96 17.49 5.22 7.55
N GLY A 97 16.23 5.14 7.10
CA GLY A 97 15.60 3.88 6.74
C GLY A 97 16.06 3.44 5.35
N SER A 98 15.93 2.14 5.06
CA SER A 98 16.22 1.60 3.72
C SER A 98 15.12 0.66 3.24
N LEU A 99 14.87 0.73 1.94
CA LEU A 99 13.93 -0.12 1.22
C LEU A 99 14.72 -0.96 0.21
N GLY A 100 14.79 -2.26 0.46
CA GLY A 100 15.38 -3.22 -0.47
C GLY A 100 14.36 -3.66 -1.51
N ILE A 101 14.70 -3.52 -2.79
CA ILE A 101 13.89 -4.02 -3.91
C ILE A 101 14.67 -5.00 -4.77
N LYS A 102 13.96 -5.91 -5.42
CA LYS A 102 14.54 -6.86 -6.38
C LYS A 102 14.57 -6.26 -7.78
N THR A 103 15.73 -6.25 -8.40
CA THR A 103 15.93 -5.77 -9.78
C THR A 103 17.04 -6.54 -10.47
N ASN A 104 17.02 -6.59 -11.80
CA ASN A 104 18.12 -7.12 -12.59
C ASN A 104 19.26 -6.09 -12.64
N ILE A 105 20.50 -6.58 -12.62
CA ILE A 105 21.69 -5.75 -12.82
C ILE A 105 21.67 -5.25 -14.26
N THR A 106 21.52 -3.95 -14.41
CA THR A 106 21.44 -3.27 -15.71
C THR A 106 22.53 -2.20 -15.73
N SER A 107 23.39 -2.24 -16.73
CA SER A 107 24.46 -1.25 -16.90
C SER A 107 24.24 -0.53 -18.22
N MET A 108 23.97 0.78 -18.15
CA MET A 108 24.08 1.64 -19.32
C MET A 108 25.53 2.11 -19.37
N GLY A 109 26.38 1.39 -20.10
CA GLY A 109 27.76 1.82 -20.31
C GLY A 109 27.81 3.19 -21.00
N CYS A 110 28.88 3.95 -20.78
CA CYS A 110 29.17 5.18 -21.52
C CYS A 110 29.67 4.84 -22.93
N SER A 111 28.85 4.19 -23.77
CA SER A 111 29.24 3.85 -25.14
C SER A 111 28.68 4.89 -26.11
N ASN A 112 29.57 5.56 -26.85
CA ASN A 112 29.22 6.52 -27.90
C ASN A 112 28.67 5.86 -29.18
N ASN A 113 28.49 4.53 -29.20
CA ASN A 113 27.86 3.84 -30.31
C ASN A 113 26.45 3.41 -29.97
N SER A 114 25.54 3.77 -30.87
CA SER A 114 24.09 3.55 -30.88
C SER A 114 23.67 2.08 -30.99
N ASP A 115 24.43 1.16 -30.41
CA ASP A 115 24.05 -0.24 -30.33
C ASP A 115 23.02 -0.37 -29.22
N GLN A 116 21.75 -0.34 -29.61
CA GLN A 116 20.59 -0.62 -28.76
C GLN A 116 20.61 -2.08 -28.30
N LEU A 117 21.56 -2.45 -27.46
CA LEU A 117 21.38 -3.56 -26.54
C LEU A 117 20.31 -3.09 -25.54
N LYS A 118 19.12 -3.67 -25.65
CA LYS A 118 17.99 -3.47 -24.72
C LYS A 118 18.34 -4.01 -23.34
N PHE A 119 19.27 -3.35 -22.67
CA PHE A 119 19.41 -3.39 -21.23
C PHE A 119 18.10 -2.86 -20.67
N GLY A 120 17.47 -3.62 -19.78
CA GLY A 120 16.11 -3.33 -19.30
C GLY A 120 15.93 -1.89 -18.83
N ASP A 121 14.69 -1.41 -18.81
CA ASP A 121 14.43 0.00 -18.53
C ASP A 121 15.02 0.43 -17.18
N PRO A 122 15.78 1.55 -17.13
CA PRO A 122 16.38 2.02 -15.89
C PRO A 122 15.30 2.32 -14.84
N LEU A 123 15.63 2.08 -13.57
CA LEU A 123 14.71 2.36 -12.46
C LEU A 123 14.42 3.86 -12.38
N ASN A 124 13.16 4.22 -12.59
CA ASN A 124 12.70 5.59 -12.50
C ASN A 124 12.14 5.89 -11.09
N PHE A 125 12.94 6.52 -10.24
CA PHE A 125 12.54 6.99 -8.91
C PHE A 125 12.13 8.48 -8.89
N THR A 126 11.60 9.01 -9.99
CA THR A 126 11.20 10.42 -10.04
C THR A 126 9.92 10.63 -9.24
N GLY A 127 10.04 11.02 -7.97
CA GLY A 127 8.92 11.32 -7.08
C GLY A 127 9.17 12.56 -6.24
N THR A 128 8.17 13.41 -6.10
CA THR A 128 8.20 14.55 -5.16
C THR A 128 7.42 14.17 -3.90
N THR A 129 8.09 14.04 -2.77
CA THR A 129 7.42 13.98 -1.46
C THR A 129 6.98 15.39 -1.08
N ARG A 130 5.84 15.85 -1.60
CA ARG A 130 5.21 17.07 -1.08
C ARG A 130 4.29 16.65 0.08
N PRO A 131 4.59 17.01 1.34
CA PRO A 131 3.62 16.84 2.41
C PRO A 131 2.44 17.81 2.17
N PRO A 132 1.21 17.42 2.55
CA PRO A 132 0.06 18.33 2.58
C PRO A 132 0.25 19.48 3.57
#